data_AF-A0A2V5VND6-F1
#
_entry.id   AF-A0A2V5VND6-F1
#
_cell.length_a   1.000
_cell.length_b   1.000
_cell.length_c   1.000
_cell.angle_alpha   90.00
_cell.angle_beta   90.00
_cell.angle_gamma   90.00
#
_symmetry.space_group_name_H-M   'P 1'
#
loop_
_entity.id
_entity.type
_entity.pdbx_description
1 polymer ?
#
loop_
_entity_poly.entity_id
_entity_poly.type
_entity_poly.pdbx_seq_one_letter_code
_entity_poly.pdbx_strand_id
1 'polypeptide(L)'
;MKNHRLILFAAAACVFLTALLARAESDWLNDYKKAQQEAKASNKFLLLDFTGSDWCGWCKKFDKEILSQSQFKDYARENLVLVELDFPRAKQQSPELRKQNQ
;
A
#
# COMPACT_ATOMS: atom_id res chain seq x y z
N MET A 1 2.14 39.09 -26.77
CA MET A 1 2.06 37.68 -27.25
C MET A 1 3.17 36.77 -26.72
N LYS A 2 4.42 37.23 -26.54
CA LYS A 2 5.54 36.41 -26.00
C LYS A 2 5.32 35.94 -24.55
N ASN A 3 4.70 36.78 -23.73
CA ASN A 3 4.56 36.58 -22.28
C ASN A 3 3.48 35.53 -21.94
N HIS A 4 2.42 35.43 -22.74
CA HIS A 4 1.38 34.41 -22.58
C HIS A 4 1.89 32.99 -22.85
N ARG A 5 2.80 32.84 -23.81
CA ARG A 5 3.47 31.55 -24.08
C ARG A 5 4.32 31.12 -22.88
N LEU A 6 5.10 32.04 -22.30
CA LEU A 6 5.89 31.79 -21.10
C LEU A 6 5.03 31.41 -19.88
N ILE A 7 3.88 32.07 -19.69
CA ILE A 7 2.93 31.77 -18.60
C ILE A 7 2.30 30.38 -18.80
N LEU A 8 1.91 30.03 -20.03
CA LEU A 8 1.35 28.72 -20.36
C LEU A 8 2.38 27.58 -20.16
N PHE A 9 3.64 27.81 -20.53
CA PHE A 9 4.73 26.85 -20.27
C PHE A 9 5.02 26.68 -18.78
N ALA A 10 5.03 27.76 -18.00
CA ALA A 10 5.23 27.69 -16.55
C ALA A 10 4.05 27.00 -15.82
N ALA A 11 2.81 27.27 -16.24
CA ALA A 11 1.63 26.60 -15.70
C ALA A 11 1.64 25.10 -16.00
N ALA A 12 2.00 24.70 -17.23
CA ALA A 12 2.13 23.29 -17.60
C ALA A 12 3.25 22.58 -16.80
N ALA A 13 4.38 23.25 -16.55
CA ALA A 13 5.46 22.72 -15.73
C ALA A 13 5.05 22.53 -14.25
N CYS A 14 4.29 23.48 -13.68
CA CYS A 14 3.76 23.35 -12.32
C CYS A 14 2.79 22.16 -12.17
N VAL A 15 1.88 21.97 -13.14
CA VAL A 15 0.93 20.84 -13.13
C VAL A 15 1.65 19.49 -13.22
N PHE A 16 2.70 19.40 -14.03
CA PHE A 16 3.52 18.18 -14.15
C PHE A 16 4.28 17.86 -12.85
N LEU A 17 4.77 18.88 -12.13
CA LEU A 17 5.47 18.71 -10.86
C LEU A 17 4.54 18.24 -9.74
N THR A 18 3.28 18.71 -9.72
CA THR A 18 2.27 18.25 -8.76
C THR A 18 1.82 16.81 -9.01
N ALA A 19 1.83 16.34 -10.26
CA ALA A 19 1.47 14.95 -10.60
C ALA A 19 2.53 13.93 -10.13
N LEU A 20 3.81 14.32 -10.07
CA LEU A 20 4.88 13.48 -9.50
C LEU A 20 4.77 13.34 -7.98
N LEU A 21 4.02 14.22 -7.31
CA LEU A 21 3.69 14.12 -5.89
C LEU A 21 2.39 13.35 -5.64
N ALA A 22 1.77 12.75 -6.66
CA ALA A 22 0.68 11.81 -6.49
C ALA A 22 1.20 10.65 -5.61
N ARG A 23 0.82 10.73 -4.32
CA ARG A 23 1.26 9.86 -3.25
C ARG A 23 0.77 8.46 -3.58
N ALA A 24 1.66 7.59 -4.07
CA ALA A 24 1.34 6.16 -4.19
C ALA A 24 0.85 5.67 -2.82
N GLU A 25 -0.38 5.16 -2.80
CA GLU A 25 -0.91 4.51 -1.62
C GLU A 25 -0.05 3.27 -1.33
N SER A 26 0.16 2.97 -0.06
CA SER A 26 0.88 1.75 0.31
C SER A 26 -0.06 0.59 0.06
N ASP A 27 -0.01 0.04 -1.16
CA ASP A 27 -0.86 -1.07 -1.54
C ASP A 27 -0.43 -2.33 -0.78
N TRP A 28 -1.38 -2.93 -0.08
CA TRP A 28 -1.19 -4.22 0.58
C TRP A 28 -1.07 -5.31 -0.47
N LEU A 29 -0.04 -6.15 -0.33
CA LEU A 29 0.17 -7.33 -1.16
C LEU A 29 -0.47 -8.56 -0.52
N ASN A 30 -0.81 -9.55 -1.33
CA ASN A 30 -1.26 -10.86 -0.87
C ASN A 30 -0.36 -12.00 -1.37
N ASP A 31 0.57 -11.73 -2.28
CA ASP A 31 1.61 -12.66 -2.73
C ASP A 31 2.88 -12.46 -1.89
N TYR A 32 3.14 -13.41 -0.99
CA TYR A 32 4.28 -13.34 -0.09
C TYR A 32 5.62 -13.37 -0.83
N LYS A 33 5.74 -14.19 -1.87
CA LYS A 33 7.00 -14.35 -2.61
C LYS A 33 7.34 -13.09 -3.38
N LYS A 34 6.33 -12.48 -4.03
CA LYS A 34 6.49 -11.18 -4.69
C LYS A 34 6.87 -10.10 -3.68
N ALA A 35 6.22 -10.06 -2.53
CA ALA A 35 6.51 -9.08 -1.49
C ALA A 35 7.92 -9.21 -0.91
N GLN A 36 8.43 -10.44 -0.74
CA GLN A 36 9.82 -10.67 -0.35
C GLN A 36 10.82 -10.11 -1.39
N GLN A 37 10.55 -10.32 -2.68
CA GLN A 37 11.38 -9.79 -3.76
C GLN A 37 11.37 -8.26 -3.76
N GLU A 38 10.19 -7.66 -3.58
CA GLU A 38 10.02 -6.21 -3.50
C GLU A 38 10.73 -5.61 -2.28
N ALA A 39 10.59 -6.22 -1.10
CA ALA A 39 11.25 -5.77 0.12
C ALA A 39 12.77 -5.80 -0.04
N LYS A 40 13.32 -6.86 -0.65
CA LYS A 40 14.75 -6.97 -0.94
C LYS A 40 15.22 -5.94 -1.96
N ALA A 41 14.46 -5.75 -3.05
CA ALA A 41 14.81 -4.80 -4.11
C ALA A 41 14.75 -3.33 -3.63
N SER A 42 13.81 -3.02 -2.74
CA SER A 42 13.62 -1.68 -2.18
C SER A 42 14.37 -1.43 -0.87
N ASN A 43 15.09 -2.44 -0.34
CA ASN A 43 15.77 -2.39 0.95
C ASN A 43 14.85 -1.95 2.10
N LYS A 44 13.61 -2.47 2.11
CA LYS A 44 12.57 -2.21 3.11
C LYS A 44 12.31 -3.45 3.96
N PHE A 45 11.78 -3.24 5.17
CA PHE A 45 11.29 -4.36 5.97
C PHE A 45 9.99 -4.90 5.38
N LEU A 46 9.74 -6.19 5.58
CA LEU A 46 8.49 -6.84 5.22
C LEU A 46 7.61 -6.96 6.46
N LEU A 47 6.46 -6.31 6.47
CA LEU A 47 5.45 -6.46 7.52
C LEU A 47 4.39 -7.46 7.05
N LEU A 48 4.17 -8.49 7.86
CA LEU A 48 3.16 -9.51 7.64
C LEU A 48 2.02 -9.31 8.63
N ASP A 49 0.83 -8.98 8.14
CA ASP A 49 -0.39 -8.90 8.96
C ASP A 49 -1.19 -10.20 8.85
N PHE A 50 -1.19 -10.98 9.92
CA PHE A 50 -1.98 -12.20 10.03
C PHE A 50 -3.36 -11.83 10.58
N THR A 51 -4.38 -11.85 9.72
CA THR A 51 -5.69 -11.29 10.04
C THR A 51 -6.83 -12.24 9.73
N GLY A 52 -7.95 -12.08 10.43
CA GLY A 52 -9.23 -12.69 10.07
C GLY A 52 -10.19 -11.59 9.67
N SER A 53 -10.16 -11.17 8.41
CA SER A 53 -10.78 -9.93 7.93
C SER A 53 -12.29 -9.83 8.20
N ASP A 54 -12.98 -10.97 8.28
CA ASP A 54 -14.43 -11.02 8.49
C ASP A 54 -14.86 -11.40 9.92
N TRP A 55 -14.03 -12.07 10.72
CA TRP A 55 -14.42 -12.61 12.03
C TRP A 55 -13.60 -12.12 13.23
N CYS A 56 -12.39 -11.61 13.02
CA CYS A 56 -11.52 -11.18 14.11
C CYS A 56 -11.80 -9.72 14.51
N GLY A 57 -12.53 -9.50 15.60
CA GLY A 57 -12.87 -8.16 16.09
C GLY A 57 -11.65 -7.30 16.44
N TRP A 58 -10.62 -7.89 17.06
CA TRP A 58 -9.37 -7.19 17.39
C TRP A 58 -8.56 -6.80 16.15
N CYS A 59 -8.53 -7.67 15.14
CA CYS A 59 -7.84 -7.39 13.88
C CYS A 59 -8.49 -6.19 13.17
N LYS A 60 -9.83 -6.15 13.10
CA LYS A 60 -10.57 -5.00 12.54
C LYS A 60 -10.32 -3.71 13.33
N LYS A 61 -10.24 -3.80 14.67
CA LYS A 61 -9.92 -2.64 15.52
C LYS A 61 -8.48 -2.16 15.28
N PHE A 62 -7.52 -3.08 15.16
CA PHE A 62 -6.12 -2.76 14.88
C PHE A 62 -5.96 -2.09 13.50
N ASP A 63 -6.60 -2.62 12.47
CA ASP A 63 -6.63 -1.97 11.15
C ASP A 63 -7.18 -0.54 11.26
N LYS A 64 -8.38 -0.40 11.86
CA LYS A 64 -9.04 0.89 12.01
C LYS A 64 -8.20 1.90 12.80
N GLU A 65 -7.62 1.49 13.93
CA GLU A 65 -6.95 2.39 14.87
C GLU A 65 -5.47 2.62 14.55
N ILE A 66 -4.84 1.74 13.77
CA ILE A 66 -3.40 1.79 13.48
C ILE A 66 -3.15 1.73 11.98
N LEU A 67 -3.43 0.62 11.29
CA LEU A 67 -2.97 0.38 9.92
C LEU A 67 -3.59 1.33 8.88
N SER A 68 -4.84 1.74 9.11
CA SER A 68 -5.55 2.69 8.26
C SER A 68 -5.23 4.15 8.56
N GLN A 69 -4.50 4.45 9.65
CA GLN A 69 -4.16 5.83 10.02
C GLN A 69 -3.07 6.40 9.12
N SER A 70 -3.16 7.71 8.84
CA SER A 70 -2.19 8.41 7.98
C SER A 70 -0.76 8.28 8.50
N GLN A 71 -0.56 8.37 9.81
CA GLN A 71 0.76 8.22 10.43
C GLN A 71 1.41 6.86 10.13
N PHE A 72 0.63 5.77 10.21
CA PHE A 72 1.14 4.44 9.83
C PHE A 72 1.40 4.36 8.33
N LYS A 73 0.46 4.83 7.49
CA LYS A 73 0.64 4.83 6.03
C LYS A 73 1.88 5.61 5.60
N ASP A 74 2.21 6.70 6.28
CA ASP A 74 3.42 7.48 6.02
C ASP A 74 4.69 6.72 6.41
N TYR A 75 4.73 6.13 7.59
CA TYR A 75 5.84 5.27 8.01
C TYR A 75 6.01 4.06 7.06
N ALA A 76 4.92 3.38 6.73
CA ALA A 76 4.92 2.19 5.88
C ALA A 76 5.47 2.49 4.49
N ARG A 77 5.06 3.61 3.89
CA ARG A 77 5.55 4.00 2.55
C ARG A 77 7.07 4.14 2.49
N GLU A 78 7.70 4.61 3.55
CA GLU A 78 9.14 4.83 3.59
C GLU A 78 9.91 3.56 3.98
N ASN A 79 9.32 2.72 4.85
CA ASN A 79 10.08 1.69 5.56
C ASN A 79 9.65 0.25 5.25
N LEU A 80 8.43 0.06 4.74
CA LEU A 80 7.77 -1.25 4.71
C LEU A 80 7.31 -1.65 3.30
N VAL A 81 7.29 -2.96 3.09
CA VAL A 81 6.41 -3.65 2.15
C VAL A 81 5.37 -4.38 2.98
N LEU A 82 4.09 -4.19 2.69
CA LEU A 82 2.97 -4.71 3.49
C LEU A 82 2.37 -5.94 2.85
N VAL A 83 2.12 -6.99 3.65
CA VAL A 83 1.45 -8.22 3.18
C VAL A 83 0.30 -8.57 4.10
N GLU A 84 -0.89 -8.73 3.52
CA GLU A 84 -2.07 -9.25 4.20
C GLU A 84 -2.10 -10.78 4.06
N LEU A 85 -2.00 -11.48 5.17
CA LEU A 85 -2.20 -12.92 5.29
C LEU A 85 -3.57 -13.13 5.95
N ASP A 86 -4.61 -13.09 5.12
CA ASP A 86 -6.00 -13.19 5.57
C ASP A 86 -6.45 -14.66 5.73
N PHE A 87 -7.12 -14.96 6.84
CA PHE A 87 -7.70 -16.24 7.22
C PHE A 87 -9.23 -16.11 7.42
N PRO A 88 -9.99 -15.74 6.37
CA PRO A 88 -11.42 -15.45 6.50
C PRO A 88 -12.26 -16.72 6.70
N ARG A 89 -13.48 -16.56 7.24
CA ARG A 89 -14.45 -17.66 7.39
C ARG A 89 -15.48 -17.69 6.26
N ALA A 90 -15.87 -16.54 5.75
CA ALA A 90 -16.92 -16.38 4.74
C ALA A 90 -16.38 -15.89 3.39
N LYS A 91 -15.33 -15.04 3.39
CA LYS A 91 -14.71 -14.56 2.15
C LYS A 91 -13.98 -15.70 1.44
N GLN A 92 -14.30 -15.92 0.17
CA GLN A 92 -13.62 -16.90 -0.66
C GLN A 92 -12.23 -16.38 -1.10
N GLN A 93 -11.26 -17.28 -1.15
CA GLN A 93 -9.92 -17.04 -1.68
C GLN A 93 -9.66 -18.02 -2.82
N SER A 94 -8.76 -17.64 -3.74
CA SER A 94 -8.30 -18.60 -4.74
C SER A 94 -7.60 -19.78 -4.06
N PRO A 95 -7.57 -20.98 -4.67
CA PRO A 95 -6.86 -22.13 -4.12
C PRO A 95 -5.38 -21.83 -3.81
N GLU A 96 -4.74 -21.02 -4.65
CA GLU A 96 -3.33 -20.63 -4.51
C GLU A 96 -3.12 -19.73 -3.30
N LEU A 97 -3.95 -18.69 -3.16
CA LEU A 97 -3.87 -17.78 -2.02
C LEU A 97 -4.22 -18.50 -0.71
N ARG A 98 -5.24 -19.37 -0.72
CA ARG A 98 -5.61 -20.18 0.44
C ARG A 98 -4.50 -21.17 0.82
N LYS A 99 -3.78 -21.74 -0.16
CA LYS A 99 -2.64 -22.65 0.08
C LYS A 99 -1.45 -21.90 0.68
N GLN A 100 -1.24 -20.64 0.31
CA GLN A 100 -0.24 -19.79 0.95
C GLN A 100 -0.60 -19.52 2.42
N ASN A 101 -1.89 -19.32 2.72
CA ASN A 101 -2.40 -18.97 4.05
C ASN A 101 -2.92 -20.20 4.83
N GLN A 102 -2.16 -21.30 4.84
CA GLN A 102 -2.52 -22.57 5.51
C GLN A 102 -1.49 -23.01 6.53
#